data_AF-A0A967SF60-F1
#
_entry.id   AF-A0A967SF60-F1
#
_cell.length_a   1.000
_cell.length_b   1.000
_cell.length_c   1.000
_cell.angle_alpha   90.00
_cell.angle_beta   90.00
_cell.angle_gamma   90.00
#
_symmetry.space_group_name_H-M   'P 1'
#
loop_
_entity.id
_entity.type
_entity.pdbx_description
1 polymer ?
#
loop_
_entity_poly.entity_id
_entity_poly.type
_entity_poly.pdbx_seq_one_letter_code
_entity_poly.pdbx_strand_id
1 'polypeptide(L)'
;TASVVARRLTSLELAVRTGVGRTGVVGELRNGPGPTVALRADMDALPIQEETDHDYGSTVPGVMHACGHDAHTAGLLGAASILVAAARDGRLAGG
;
A
#
# COMPACT_ATOMS: atom_id res chain seq x y z
N THR A 1 -3.89 -9.55 3.38
CA THR A 1 -3.49 -8.25 2.79
C THR A 1 -2.17 -7.71 3.31
N ALA A 2 -1.99 -7.46 4.62
CA ALA A 2 -0.77 -6.88 5.21
C ALA A 2 0.56 -7.46 4.69
N SER A 3 0.68 -8.79 4.63
CA SER A 3 1.91 -9.45 4.17
C SER A 3 2.25 -9.16 2.71
N VAL A 4 1.25 -8.99 1.84
CA VAL A 4 1.44 -8.61 0.44
C VAL A 4 1.97 -7.18 0.35
N VAL A 5 1.35 -6.25 1.07
CA VAL A 5 1.77 -4.84 1.15
C VAL A 5 3.21 -4.74 1.66
N ALA A 6 3.52 -5.43 2.77
CA ALA A 6 4.86 -5.45 3.35
C ALA A 6 5.90 -5.96 2.35
N ARG A 7 5.65 -7.11 1.70
CA ARG A 7 6.56 -7.65 0.67
C ARG A 7 6.79 -6.66 -0.47
N ARG A 8 5.73 -5.99 -0.94
CA ARG A 8 5.85 -5.02 -2.03
C ARG A 8 6.71 -3.83 -1.62
N LEU A 9 6.46 -3.25 -0.44
CA LEU A 9 7.27 -2.13 0.08
C LEU A 9 8.73 -2.55 0.32
N THR A 10 8.98 -3.74 0.85
CA THR A 10 10.34 -4.28 1.01
C THR A 10 11.04 -4.46 -0.34
N SER A 11 10.33 -4.90 -1.39
CA SER A 11 10.90 -5.01 -2.74
C SER A 11 11.29 -3.67 -3.37
N LEU A 12 10.78 -2.56 -2.82
CA LEU A 12 11.17 -1.20 -3.19
C LEU A 12 12.32 -0.67 -2.33
N GLU A 13 12.91 -1.51 -1.47
CA GLU A 13 14.00 -1.15 -0.54
C GLU A 13 13.63 -0.05 0.48
N LEU A 14 12.33 0.09 0.77
CA LEU A 14 11.87 0.98 1.82
C LEU A 14 12.14 0.39 3.22
N ALA A 15 12.28 1.25 4.22
CA ALA A 15 12.28 0.81 5.61
C ALA A 15 10.83 0.45 6.00
N VAL A 16 10.56 -0.85 6.19
CA VAL A 16 9.21 -1.37 6.44
C VAL A 16 9.01 -1.75 7.90
N ARG A 17 7.90 -1.30 8.48
CA ARG A 17 7.41 -1.71 9.81
C ARG A 17 6.05 -2.38 9.66
N THR A 18 5.92 -3.60 10.16
CA THR A 18 4.67 -4.37 10.18
C THR A 18 4.09 -4.46 11.58
N GLY A 19 2.81 -4.83 11.70
CA GLY A 19 2.16 -5.04 12.99
C GLY A 19 1.78 -3.74 13.70
N VAL A 20 1.77 -2.61 12.99
CA VAL A 20 1.33 -1.32 13.53
C VAL A 20 -0.18 -1.40 13.77
N GLY A 21 -0.62 -1.32 15.03
CA GLY A 21 -2.03 -1.50 15.34
C GLY A 21 -2.58 -2.87 14.91
N ARG A 22 -1.80 -3.95 15.13
CA ARG A 22 -2.07 -5.36 14.76
C ARG A 22 -1.74 -5.73 13.31
N THR A 23 -2.36 -5.10 12.32
CA THR A 23 -2.19 -5.51 10.90
C THR A 23 -1.65 -4.40 10.00
N GLY A 24 -1.48 -3.18 10.50
CA GLY A 24 -0.97 -2.05 9.74
C GLY A 24 0.48 -2.24 9.30
N VAL A 25 0.80 -1.64 8.16
CA VAL A 25 2.13 -1.64 7.54
C VAL A 25 2.51 -0.21 7.20
N VAL A 26 3.73 0.19 7.55
CA VAL A 26 4.30 1.51 7.23
C VAL A 26 5.59 1.30 6.45
N GLY A 27 5.71 1.96 5.29
CA GLY A 27 6.96 2.06 4.53
C GLY A 27 7.48 3.49 4.59
N GLU A 28 8.76 3.67 4.92
CA GLU A 28 9.40 4.98 5.00
C GLU A 28 10.45 5.15 3.90
N LEU A 29 10.30 6.22 3.11
CA LEU A 29 11.29 6.71 2.15
C LEU A 29 11.96 7.95 2.76
N ARG A 30 13.27 7.87 3.03
CA ARG A 30 14.05 9.01 3.53
C ARG A 30 14.72 9.72 2.36
N ASN A 31 14.58 11.04 2.27
CA ASN A 31 15.15 11.86 1.20
C ASN A 31 15.79 13.16 1.75
N GLY A 32 16.73 13.01 2.69
CA GLY A 32 17.41 14.15 3.32
C GLY A 32 16.59 14.85 4.41
N PRO A 33 17.12 15.95 4.98
CA PRO A 33 16.44 16.76 5.98
C PRO A 33 15.26 17.52 5.37
N GLY A 34 14.17 17.66 6.13
CA GLY A 34 12.99 18.39 5.67
C GLY A 34 11.70 17.96 6.37
N PRO A 35 10.55 18.52 5.96
CA PRO A 35 9.25 18.12 6.46
C PRO A 35 8.92 16.68 6.06
N THR A 36 8.13 15.99 6.87
CA THR A 36 7.62 14.64 6.60
C THR A 36 6.16 14.70 6.18
N VAL A 37 5.81 13.96 5.12
CA VAL A 37 4.43 13.81 4.62
C VAL A 37 4.04 12.34 4.68
N ALA A 38 2.80 12.06 5.09
CA ALA A 38 2.24 10.72 5.11
C ALA A 38 1.17 10.56 4.02
N LEU A 39 1.25 9.45 3.29
CA LEU A 39 0.20 8.99 2.38
C LEU A 39 -0.44 7.74 2.98
N ARG A 40 -1.77 7.63 2.93
CA ARG A 40 -2.54 6.59 3.62
C ARG A 40 -3.55 5.94 2.69
N ALA A 41 -3.64 4.62 2.77
CA ALA A 41 -4.67 3.81 2.14
C ALA A 41 -5.14 2.75 3.14
N ASP A 42 -6.43 2.46 3.11
CA ASP A 42 -7.03 1.36 3.87
C ASP A 42 -6.98 0.07 3.06
N MET A 43 -6.89 -1.06 3.76
CA MET A 43 -6.60 -2.37 3.16
C MET A 43 -7.56 -3.49 3.62
N ASP A 44 -8.58 -3.15 4.39
CA ASP A 44 -9.62 -4.04 4.89
C ASP A 44 -10.74 -4.26 3.87
N ALA A 45 -11.48 -5.36 4.06
CA ALA A 45 -12.64 -5.74 3.28
C ALA A 45 -13.89 -5.75 4.16
N LEU A 46 -15.06 -5.95 3.57
CA LEU A 46 -16.34 -6.02 4.27
C LEU A 46 -16.90 -7.47 4.28
N PRO A 47 -17.71 -7.85 5.28
CA PRO A 47 -18.39 -9.14 5.33
C PRO A 47 -19.63 -9.15 4.41
N ILE A 48 -19.38 -9.02 3.10
CA ILE A 48 -20.39 -8.97 2.04
C ILE A 48 -20.02 -10.02 0.99
N GLN A 49 -20.99 -10.82 0.57
CA GLN A 49 -20.80 -11.75 -0.53
C GLN A 49 -20.66 -10.98 -1.84
N GLU A 50 -19.61 -11.27 -2.59
CA GLU A 50 -19.46 -10.73 -3.93
C GLU A 50 -20.42 -11.43 -4.90
N GLU A 51 -21.20 -10.64 -5.65
CA GLU A 51 -22.13 -11.11 -6.67
C GLU A 51 -21.67 -10.74 -8.09
N THR A 52 -20.47 -10.16 -8.22
CA THR A 52 -19.88 -9.86 -9.53
C THR A 52 -19.38 -11.14 -10.18
N ASP A 53 -19.36 -11.17 -11.50
CA ASP A 53 -18.88 -12.31 -12.30
C ASP A 53 -17.49 -12.01 -12.90
N HIS A 54 -16.64 -11.33 -12.13
CA HIS A 54 -15.28 -11.02 -12.56
C HIS A 54 -14.33 -12.19 -12.31
N ASP A 55 -13.42 -12.43 -13.26
CA ASP A 55 -12.35 -13.43 -13.11
C ASP A 55 -11.43 -13.18 -11.90
N TYR A 56 -11.44 -11.96 -11.36
CA TYR A 56 -10.70 -11.52 -10.17
C TYR A 56 -11.58 -11.32 -8.93
N GLY A 57 -12.84 -11.77 -8.96
CA GLY A 57 -13.75 -11.71 -7.83
C GLY A 57 -13.19 -12.42 -6.60
N SER A 58 -13.75 -12.10 -5.43
CA SER A 58 -13.32 -12.65 -4.16
C SER A 58 -13.38 -14.17 -4.15
N THR A 59 -12.26 -14.78 -3.77
CA THR A 59 -12.15 -16.22 -3.55
C THR A 59 -12.55 -16.64 -2.13
N VAL A 60 -12.93 -15.67 -1.28
CA VAL A 60 -13.34 -15.89 0.11
C VAL A 60 -14.85 -15.67 0.21
N PRO A 61 -15.65 -16.73 0.46
CA PRO A 61 -17.09 -16.59 0.61
C PRO A 61 -17.48 -15.58 1.71
N GLY A 62 -18.46 -14.72 1.40
CA GLY A 62 -18.98 -13.70 2.30
C GLY A 62 -18.03 -12.53 2.58
N VAL A 63 -16.95 -12.36 1.83
CA VAL A 63 -16.01 -11.24 1.98
C VAL A 63 -15.73 -10.58 0.63
N MET A 64 -15.79 -9.26 0.56
CA MET A 64 -15.50 -8.48 -0.65
C MET A 64 -14.86 -7.14 -0.30
N HIS A 65 -13.95 -6.63 -1.15
CA HIS A 65 -13.51 -5.24 -1.11
C HIS A 65 -14.57 -4.28 -1.72
N ALA A 66 -15.79 -4.29 -1.17
CA ALA A 66 -16.92 -3.53 -1.70
C ALA A 66 -16.78 -1.99 -1.60
N CYS A 67 -15.76 -1.49 -0.90
CA CYS A 67 -15.43 -0.06 -0.80
C CYS A 67 -14.16 0.34 -1.56
N GLY A 68 -13.58 -0.55 -2.38
CA GLY A 68 -12.41 -0.23 -3.21
C GLY A 68 -11.09 -0.09 -2.44
N HIS A 69 -10.98 -0.63 -1.23
CA HIS A 69 -9.75 -0.56 -0.42
C HIS A 69 -8.58 -1.33 -1.05
N ASP A 70 -8.88 -2.35 -1.85
CA ASP A 70 -7.93 -2.98 -2.77
C ASP A 70 -7.35 -1.99 -3.79
N ALA A 71 -8.21 -1.20 -4.45
CA ALA A 71 -7.78 -0.17 -5.40
C ALA A 71 -6.98 0.96 -4.72
N HIS A 72 -7.39 1.43 -3.54
CA HIS A 72 -6.63 2.41 -2.77
C HIS A 72 -5.23 1.89 -2.40
N THR A 73 -5.16 0.64 -1.92
CA THR A 73 -3.90 -0.01 -1.56
C THR A 73 -2.98 -0.17 -2.78
N ALA A 74 -3.52 -0.64 -3.91
CA ALA A 74 -2.77 -0.78 -5.15
C ALA A 74 -2.26 0.57 -5.67
N GLY A 75 -3.12 1.59 -5.67
CA GLY A 75 -2.76 2.96 -6.06
C GLY A 75 -1.63 3.54 -5.21
N LEU A 76 -1.70 3.39 -3.89
CA LEU A 76 -0.64 3.87 -2.99
C LEU A 76 0.68 3.12 -3.18
N LEU A 77 0.65 1.80 -3.43
CA LEU A 77 1.85 1.04 -3.79
C LEU A 77 2.46 1.50 -5.14
N GLY A 78 1.62 1.90 -6.09
CA GLY A 78 2.04 2.55 -7.33
C GLY A 78 2.74 3.89 -7.08
N ALA A 79 2.12 4.76 -6.29
CA ALA A 79 2.71 6.04 -5.89
C ALA A 79 4.05 5.86 -5.17
N ALA A 80 4.15 4.90 -4.23
CA ALA A 80 5.39 4.56 -3.56
C ALA A 80 6.49 4.13 -4.55
N SER A 81 6.15 3.33 -5.56
CA SER A 81 7.09 2.90 -6.61
C SER A 81 7.63 4.10 -7.41
N ILE A 82 6.75 5.05 -7.77
CA ILE A 82 7.12 6.27 -8.50
C ILE A 82 8.00 7.19 -7.64
N LEU A 83 7.65 7.38 -6.37
CA LEU A 83 8.42 8.21 -5.44
C LEU A 83 9.82 7.62 -5.20
N VAL A 84 9.93 6.31 -5.01
CA VAL A 84 11.23 5.63 -4.87
C VAL A 84 12.08 5.82 -6.12
N ALA A 85 11.51 5.64 -7.31
CA ALA A 85 12.22 5.87 -8.56
C ALA A 85 12.66 7.34 -8.70
N ALA A 86 11.78 8.29 -8.39
CA ALA A 86 12.10 9.71 -8.43
C ALA A 86 13.18 10.10 -7.42
N ALA A 87 13.22 9.49 -6.23
CA ALA A 87 14.30 9.68 -5.26
C ALA A 87 15.65 9.20 -5.82
N ARG A 88 15.67 7.99 -6.39
CA ARG A 88 16.89 7.39 -6.97
C ARG A 88 17.45 8.21 -8.13
N ASP A 89 16.56 8.81 -8.93
CA ASP A 89 16.94 9.67 -10.06
C ASP A 89 17.31 11.10 -9.63
N GLY A 90 17.25 11.44 -8.34
CA GLY A 90 17.48 12.80 -7.84
C GLY A 90 16.38 13.81 -8.21
N ARG A 91 15.20 13.32 -8.64
CA ARG A 91 14.04 14.14 -9.03
C ARG A 91 13.11 14.49 -7.87
N LEU A 92 13.29 13.85 -6.71
CA LEU A 92 12.74 14.37 -5.46
C LEU A 92 13.81 15.25 -4.83
N ALA A 93 13.53 16.55 -4.72
CA ALA A 93 14.41 17.49 -4.04
C ALA A 93 14.72 16.94 -2.64
N GLY A 94 15.94 16.45 -2.46
CA GLY A 94 16.51 16.20 -1.15
C GLY A 94 17.01 17.53 -0.62
N GLY A 95 16.72 17.83 0.64
CA GLY A 95 17.47 18.87 1.35
C GLY A 95 18.96 18.56 1.37
#